data_AF-A0A7Z9NTQ7-F1
#
_entry.id   AF-A0A7Z9NTQ7-F1
#
_cell.length_a   1.000
_cell.length_b   1.000
_cell.length_c   1.000
_cell.angle_alpha   90.00
_cell.angle_beta   90.00
_cell.angle_gamma   90.00
#
_symmetry.space_group_name_H-M   'P 1'
#
loop_
_entity.id
_entity.type
_entity.pdbx_description
1 polymer ?
#
loop_
_entity_poly.entity_id
_entity_poly.type
_entity_poly.pdbx_seq_one_letter_code
_entity_poly.pdbx_strand_id
1 'polypeptide(L)'
;MNRMSAENIFTDYKIIAFAKIAEQVRKWRKEGRSLVFTNGCFDLLHAGHVRYLQTAATFGDIFMLGLNSDSSVRKLKGRQRPIMLQTDRAFLLSALEAIDCVVIFDEETP
;
A
#
# COMPACT_ATOMS: atom_id res chain seq x y z
N MET A 1 -25.28 0.62 8.81
CA MET A 1 -23.90 0.63 9.33
C MET A 1 -23.53 -0.82 9.64
N ASN A 2 -22.94 -1.52 8.67
CA ASN A 2 -22.69 -2.96 8.80
C ASN A 2 -21.49 -3.15 9.73
N ARG A 3 -21.71 -3.67 10.94
CA ARG A 3 -20.61 -4.07 11.84
C ARG A 3 -19.94 -5.26 11.17
N MET A 4 -18.72 -5.07 10.66
CA MET A 4 -17.85 -6.18 10.28
C MET A 4 -17.73 -7.15 11.47
N SER A 5 -17.78 -8.46 11.20
CA SER A 5 -17.60 -9.50 12.20
C SER A 5 -16.28 -9.29 12.96
N ALA A 6 -16.25 -9.69 14.23
CA ALA A 6 -15.13 -9.51 15.16
C ALA A 6 -13.80 -10.18 14.72
N GLU A 7 -13.77 -10.85 13.57
CA GLU A 7 -12.62 -11.58 13.05
C GLU A 7 -11.65 -10.72 12.23
N ASN A 8 -11.90 -9.42 12.02
CA ASN A 8 -10.97 -8.59 11.26
C ASN A 8 -10.83 -7.16 11.82
N ILE A 9 -10.42 -7.06 13.09
CA ILE A 9 -10.13 -5.77 13.75
C ILE A 9 -8.93 -5.07 13.08
N PHE A 10 -8.01 -5.83 12.50
CA PHE A 10 -6.77 -5.33 11.91
C PHE A 10 -6.81 -5.37 10.38
N THR A 11 -6.08 -4.45 9.74
CA THR A 11 -6.08 -4.26 8.28
C THR A 11 -4.91 -4.91 7.57
N ASP A 12 -4.11 -5.73 8.28
CA ASP A 12 -2.94 -6.44 7.72
C ASP A 12 -3.28 -7.37 6.56
N TYR A 13 -4.53 -7.82 6.44
CA TYR A 13 -4.99 -8.62 5.30
C TYR A 13 -4.84 -7.90 3.95
N LYS A 14 -4.74 -6.56 3.94
CA LYS A 14 -4.44 -5.77 2.73
C LYS A 14 -2.96 -5.75 2.40
N ILE A 15 -2.08 -6.17 3.32
CA ILE A 15 -0.63 -6.22 3.10
C ILE A 15 -0.30 -7.56 2.43
N ILE A 16 -0.11 -7.53 1.12
CA ILE A 16 0.13 -8.73 0.32
C ILE A 16 1.63 -8.91 0.11
N ALA A 17 2.12 -10.13 0.36
CA ALA A 17 3.50 -10.46 0.11
C ALA A 17 3.85 -10.34 -1.39
N PHE A 18 4.95 -9.64 -1.67
CA PHE A 18 5.89 -9.88 -2.77
C PHE A 18 5.38 -10.80 -3.91
N ALA A 19 5.73 -12.07 -3.70
CA ALA A 19 5.49 -13.20 -4.58
C ALA A 19 4.01 -13.50 -4.91
N LYS A 20 3.06 -13.04 -4.11
CA LYS A 20 1.62 -13.28 -4.31
C LYS A 20 0.93 -12.19 -5.13
N ILE A 21 1.57 -11.03 -5.31
CA ILE A 21 0.90 -9.88 -5.93
C ILE A 21 0.51 -10.12 -7.38
N ALA A 22 1.37 -10.79 -8.15
CA ALA A 22 1.10 -11.10 -9.55
C ALA A 22 -0.11 -12.03 -9.73
N GLU A 23 -0.30 -12.97 -8.80
CA GLU A 23 -1.49 -13.83 -8.79
C GLU A 23 -2.76 -13.02 -8.47
N GLN A 24 -2.68 -12.14 -7.47
CA GLN A 24 -3.82 -11.30 -7.08
C GLN A 24 -4.25 -10.35 -8.20
N VAL A 25 -3.30 -9.70 -8.87
CA VAL A 25 -3.59 -8.83 -10.04
C VAL A 25 -4.26 -9.60 -11.16
N ARG A 26 -3.81 -10.84 -11.43
CA ARG A 26 -4.48 -11.70 -12.43
C ARG A 26 -5.92 -12.02 -12.05
N LYS A 27 -6.23 -12.20 -10.77
CA LYS A 27 -7.62 -12.42 -10.30
C LYS A 27 -8.49 -11.20 -10.56
N TRP A 28 -8.06 -10.01 -10.12
CA TRP A 28 -8.82 -8.77 -10.36
C TRP A 28 -9.03 -8.47 -11.85
N ARG A 29 -8.01 -8.73 -12.69
CA ARG A 29 -8.16 -8.59 -14.15
C ARG A 29 -9.17 -9.56 -14.73
N LYS A 30 -9.22 -10.81 -14.26
CA LYS A 30 -10.24 -11.79 -14.66
C LYS A 30 -11.65 -11.39 -14.22
N GLU A 31 -11.77 -10.68 -13.09
CA GLU A 31 -13.02 -10.08 -12.60
C GLU A 31 -13.42 -8.81 -13.35
N GLY A 32 -12.60 -8.33 -14.30
CA GLY A 32 -12.87 -7.11 -15.07
C GLY A 32 -12.64 -5.81 -14.29
N ARG A 33 -11.93 -5.85 -13.15
CA ARG A 33 -11.68 -4.68 -12.30
C ARG A 33 -10.51 -3.86 -12.83
N SER A 34 -10.69 -2.55 -12.91
CA SER A 34 -9.62 -1.59 -13.22
C SER A 34 -8.69 -1.40 -12.02
N LEU A 35 -7.38 -1.38 -12.27
CA LEU A 35 -6.35 -1.28 -11.24
C LEU A 35 -5.66 0.09 -11.31
N VAL A 36 -5.74 0.84 -10.22
CA VAL A 36 -4.88 2.00 -9.97
C VAL A 36 -3.65 1.55 -9.22
N PHE A 37 -2.49 2.02 -9.65
CA PHE A 37 -1.22 1.76 -9.00
C PHE A 37 -0.50 3.07 -8.72
N THR A 38 0.05 3.19 -7.51
CA THR A 38 1.09 4.16 -7.22
C THR A 38 2.12 3.57 -6.27
N ASN A 39 3.21 4.28 -6.06
CA ASN A 39 4.25 3.88 -5.14
C ASN A 39 4.79 5.06 -4.34
N GLY A 40 5.52 4.74 -3.27
CA GLY A 40 6.29 5.72 -2.52
C GLY A 40 6.77 5.20 -1.18
N CYS A 41 7.58 6.01 -0.50
CA CYS A 41 8.10 5.66 0.81
C CYS A 41 7.11 5.92 1.95
N PHE A 42 6.27 6.96 1.86
CA PHE A 42 5.33 7.37 2.91
C PHE A 42 5.91 7.44 4.33
N ASP A 43 7.18 7.85 4.44
CA ASP A 43 7.82 8.13 5.73
C ASP A 43 7.19 9.38 6.35
N LEU A 44 6.87 9.32 7.65
CA LEU A 44 6.06 10.31 8.36
C LEU A 44 4.75 10.66 7.63
N LEU A 45 3.79 9.71 7.58
CA LEU A 45 2.50 9.91 6.92
C LEU A 45 1.79 11.18 7.45
N HIS A 46 1.33 12.03 6.54
CA HIS A 46 0.66 13.29 6.86
C HIS A 46 -0.52 13.54 5.90
N ALA A 47 -1.32 14.57 6.18
CA ALA A 47 -2.56 14.85 5.44
C ALA A 47 -2.38 15.03 3.93
N GLY A 48 -1.20 15.49 3.48
CA GLY A 48 -0.87 15.62 2.06
C GLY A 48 -0.86 14.26 1.35
N HIS A 49 -0.21 13.26 1.94
CA HIS A 49 -0.24 11.88 1.44
C HIS A 49 -1.67 11.31 1.43
N VAL A 50 -2.44 11.54 2.50
CA VAL A 50 -3.81 11.00 2.59
C VAL A 50 -4.69 11.57 1.49
N ARG A 51 -4.68 12.89 1.27
CA ARG A 51 -5.43 13.53 0.19
C ARG A 51 -5.02 13.00 -1.18
N TYR A 52 -3.72 12.89 -1.42
CA TYR A 52 -3.17 12.33 -2.65
C TYR A 52 -3.68 10.89 -2.91
N LEU A 53 -3.57 10.01 -1.90
CA LEU A 53 -3.99 8.62 -1.99
C LEU A 53 -5.50 8.49 -2.19
N GLN A 54 -6.30 9.31 -1.49
CA GLN A 54 -7.75 9.35 -1.67
C GLN A 54 -8.15 9.79 -3.09
N THR A 55 -7.47 10.79 -3.65
CA THR A 55 -7.69 11.21 -5.04
C THR A 55 -7.29 10.11 -6.02
N ALA A 56 -6.13 9.48 -5.82
CA ALA A 56 -5.66 8.38 -6.66
C ALA A 56 -6.67 7.21 -6.71
N ALA A 57 -7.26 6.85 -5.56
CA ALA A 57 -8.24 5.78 -5.46
C ALA A 57 -9.48 5.98 -6.34
N THR A 58 -9.83 7.21 -6.71
CA THR A 58 -11.02 7.48 -7.55
C THR A 58 -10.86 7.09 -9.03
N PHE A 59 -9.65 6.75 -9.48
CA PHE A 59 -9.38 6.44 -10.88
C PHE A 59 -9.64 4.97 -11.28
N GLY A 60 -10.10 4.12 -10.36
CA GLY A 60 -10.40 2.72 -10.68
C GLY A 60 -11.01 1.94 -9.52
N ASP A 61 -11.16 0.64 -9.73
CA ASP A 61 -11.91 -0.25 -8.83
C ASP A 61 -11.05 -0.86 -7.71
N ILE A 62 -9.74 -0.97 -7.94
CA ILE A 62 -8.76 -1.45 -6.97
C ILE A 62 -7.63 -0.43 -6.90
N PHE A 63 -7.29 0.02 -5.70
CA PHE A 63 -6.09 0.81 -5.47
C PHE A 63 -4.99 0.00 -4.79
N MET A 64 -3.95 -0.29 -5.57
CA MET A 64 -2.71 -0.91 -5.08
C MET A 64 -1.63 0.14 -4.84
N LEU A 65 -1.02 0.06 -3.65
CA LEU A 65 0.11 0.86 -3.26
C LEU A 65 1.39 0.02 -3.13
N GLY A 66 2.39 0.35 -3.94
CA GLY A 66 3.76 -0.09 -3.72
C GLY A 66 4.42 0.73 -2.61
N LEU A 67 4.85 0.08 -1.53
CA LEU A 67 5.60 0.71 -0.45
C LEU A 67 7.09 0.37 -0.60
N ASN A 68 7.95 1.39 -0.73
CA ASN A 68 9.39 1.15 -0.69
C ASN A 68 9.80 0.55 0.67
N SER A 69 10.61 -0.50 0.63
CA SER A 69 11.22 -1.09 1.82
C SER A 69 12.17 -0.12 2.51
N ASP A 70 12.53 -0.42 3.76
CA ASP A 70 13.53 0.37 4.48
C ASP A 70 14.88 0.33 3.77
N SER A 71 15.20 -0.78 3.09
CA SER A 71 16.43 -0.94 2.32
C SER A 71 16.44 -0.01 1.10
N SER A 72 15.33 0.03 0.35
CA SER A 72 15.13 0.88 -0.83
C SER A 72 15.17 2.36 -0.44
N VAL A 73 14.47 2.76 0.62
CA VAL A 73 14.45 4.15 1.09
C VAL A 73 15.83 4.61 1.58
N ARG A 74 16.59 3.75 2.28
CA ARG A 74 17.97 4.07 2.71
C ARG A 74 18.90 4.32 1.53
N LYS A 75 18.77 3.55 0.44
CA LYS A 75 19.56 3.76 -0.78
C LYS A 75 19.21 5.08 -1.44
N LEU A 76 17.90 5.39 -1.54
CA LEU A 76 17.41 6.58 -2.21
C LEU A 76 17.65 7.89 -1.43
N LYS A 77 17.46 7.87 -0.12
CA LYS A 77 17.41 9.08 0.74
C LYS A 77 18.53 9.16 1.78
N GLY A 78 19.41 8.16 1.81
CA GLY A 78 20.50 8.05 2.77
C GLY A 78 20.14 7.32 4.06
N ARG A 79 21.17 6.99 4.85
CA ARG A 79 21.07 6.07 6.01
C ARG A 79 20.14 6.52 7.14
N GLN A 80 19.83 7.82 7.22
CA GLN A 80 18.96 8.38 8.24
C GLN A 80 17.46 8.24 7.91
N ARG A 81 17.11 7.70 6.73
CA ARG A 81 15.74 7.49 6.29
C ARG A 81 15.51 6.02 5.91
N PRO A 82 14.31 5.45 6.13
CA PRO A 82 13.13 6.09 6.71
C PRO A 82 13.23 6.22 8.24
N ILE A 83 12.43 7.13 8.82
CA ILE A 83 12.28 7.26 10.27
C ILE A 83 11.37 6.15 10.80
N MET A 84 10.28 5.85 10.08
CA MET A 84 9.35 4.77 10.44
C MET A 84 9.69 3.48 9.69
N LEU A 85 9.63 2.35 10.40
CA LEU A 85 9.85 1.03 9.81
C LEU A 85 8.82 0.72 8.74
N GLN A 86 9.21 -0.07 7.73
CA GLN A 86 8.32 -0.46 6.64
C GLN A 86 7.05 -1.17 7.11
N THR A 87 7.13 -1.93 8.20
CA THR A 87 5.99 -2.64 8.80
C THR A 87 4.95 -1.66 9.33
N ASP A 88 5.39 -0.63 10.05
CA ASP A 88 4.51 0.38 10.62
C ASP A 88 3.90 1.25 9.53
N ARG A 89 4.72 1.64 8.54
CA ARG A 89 4.25 2.35 7.35
C ARG A 89 3.20 1.53 6.60
N ALA A 90 3.43 0.25 6.37
CA ALA A 90 2.49 -0.64 5.68
C ALA A 90 1.17 -0.78 6.44
N PHE A 91 1.22 -0.93 7.77
CA PHE A 91 0.03 -1.01 8.61
C PHE A 91 -0.78 0.29 8.60
N LEU A 92 -0.13 1.44 8.76
CA LEU A 92 -0.79 2.74 8.69
C LEU A 92 -1.47 2.98 7.32
N LEU A 93 -0.81 2.57 6.24
CA LEU A 93 -1.36 2.66 4.89
C LEU A 93 -2.51 1.67 4.68
N SER A 94 -2.42 0.44 5.19
CA SER A 94 -3.51 -0.55 5.08
C SER A 94 -4.78 -0.10 5.80
N ALA A 95 -4.63 0.66 6.89
CA ALA A 95 -5.75 1.22 7.64
C ALA A 95 -6.50 2.32 6.88
N LEU A 96 -5.92 2.91 5.82
CA LEU A 96 -6.63 3.88 4.99
C LEU A 96 -7.71 3.17 4.17
N GLU A 97 -8.94 3.70 4.26
CA GLU A 97 -10.10 3.19 3.50
C GLU A 97 -9.83 3.18 1.99
N ALA A 98 -9.11 4.18 1.50
CA ALA A 98 -8.79 4.34 0.08
C ALA A 98 -7.92 3.20 -0.50
N ILE A 99 -7.15 2.49 0.33
CA ILE A 99 -6.18 1.49 -0.14
C ILE A 99 -6.76 0.09 -0.02
N ASP A 100 -6.75 -0.65 -1.13
CA ASP A 100 -7.17 -2.06 -1.15
C ASP A 100 -6.02 -3.02 -0.93
N CYS A 101 -4.81 -2.64 -1.34
CA CYS A 101 -3.63 -3.50 -1.27
C CYS A 101 -2.35 -2.69 -1.06
N VAL A 102 -1.51 -3.13 -0.12
CA VAL A 102 -0.15 -2.63 0.07
C VAL A 102 0.82 -3.77 -0.26
N VAL A 103 1.84 -3.48 -1.06
CA VAL A 103 2.93 -4.42 -1.36
C VAL A 103 4.27 -3.76 -1.08
N ILE A 104 5.11 -4.38 -0.25
CA ILE A 104 6.46 -3.88 0.02
C ILE A 104 7.40 -4.40 -1.07
N PHE A 105 8.23 -3.51 -1.63
CA PHE A 105 9.21 -3.83 -2.67
C PHE A 105 10.58 -3.20 -2.38
N ASP A 106 11.66 -3.79 -2.89
CA ASP A 106 13.05 -3.41 -2.61
C ASP A 106 13.69 -2.58 -3.72
N GLU A 107 13.13 -2.62 -4.91
CA GLU A 107 13.60 -1.94 -6.11
C GLU A 107 13.48 -0.41 -5.96
N GLU A 108 14.31 0.35 -6.68
CA GLU A 108 14.25 1.82 -6.68
C GLU A 108 13.15 2.34 -7.60
N THR A 109 12.84 1.57 -8.64
CA THR A 109 11.72 1.78 -9.57
C THR A 109 10.82 0.55 -9.55
N PRO A 110 9.53 0.68 -9.21
CA PRO A 110 8.57 -0.42 -9.19
C PRO A 110 8.05 -0.82 -10.56
#